data_AF-A0A6J4XHI1-F1
#
_entry.id   AF-A0A6J4XHI1-F1
#
_cell.length_a   1.000
_cell.length_b   1.000
_cell.length_c   1.000
_cell.angle_alpha   90.00
_cell.angle_beta   90.00
_cell.angle_gamma   90.00
#
_symmetry.space_group_name_H-M   'P 1'
#
loop_
_entity.id
_entity.type
_entity.pdbx_description
1 polymer ?
#
loop_
_entity_poly.entity_id
_entity_poly.type
_entity_poly.pdbx_seq_one_letter_code
_entity_poly.pdbx_strand_id
1 'polypeptide(L)'
;RGERSNEALYGGAYRNRFQVLGDIVHSSPVYSHGTLFAGGNDGMLHAFDAASGDERFAYVPNLVFGNLTALVDPEYSHKYYVDLSPTIRDITIGGLAKTYLVGGLGKGGKGYYALDVTD
;
A
#
# COMPACT_ATOMS: atom_id res chain seq x y z
N ARG A 1 9.83 -7.69 -5.16
CA ARG A 1 10.10 -6.95 -3.91
C ARG A 1 9.89 -7.88 -2.71
N GLY A 2 10.73 -7.74 -1.68
CA GLY A 2 10.75 -8.62 -0.52
C GLY A 2 11.69 -9.81 -0.68
N GLU A 3 12.36 -10.13 0.41
CA GLU A 3 13.19 -11.33 0.60
C GLU A 3 12.26 -12.57 0.59
N ARG A 4 12.68 -13.67 -0.07
CA ARG A 4 11.86 -14.89 -0.22
C ARG A 4 12.54 -16.16 0.30
N SER A 5 13.81 -16.13 0.66
CA SER A 5 14.56 -17.31 1.12
C SER A 5 13.96 -17.95 2.37
N ASN A 6 13.20 -17.18 3.17
CA ASN A 6 12.50 -17.69 4.34
C ASN A 6 11.10 -18.28 4.03
N GLU A 7 10.66 -18.31 2.77
CA GLU A 7 9.37 -18.96 2.40
C GLU A 7 9.50 -20.50 2.42
N ALA A 8 8.40 -21.19 2.71
CA ALA A 8 8.35 -22.65 2.85
C ALA A 8 8.83 -23.41 1.60
N LEU A 9 8.63 -22.84 0.40
CA LEU A 9 9.16 -23.38 -0.86
C LEU A 9 10.68 -23.50 -0.87
N TYR A 10 11.37 -22.64 -0.11
CA TYR A 10 12.83 -22.63 0.02
C TYR A 10 13.29 -23.23 1.36
N GLY A 11 12.40 -23.90 2.10
CA GLY A 11 12.70 -24.54 3.38
C GLY A 11 12.64 -23.62 4.60
N GLY A 12 12.11 -22.40 4.46
CA GLY A 12 11.93 -21.46 5.57
C GLY A 12 10.58 -21.58 6.28
N ALA A 13 10.35 -20.70 7.27
CA ALA A 13 9.17 -20.71 8.14
C ALA A 13 8.02 -19.79 7.67
N TYR A 14 8.18 -19.04 6.58
CA TYR A 14 7.18 -18.11 6.09
C TYR A 14 6.26 -18.76 5.05
N ARG A 15 5.01 -18.28 4.96
CA ARG A 15 4.10 -18.70 3.89
C ARG A 15 4.68 -18.43 2.50
N ASN A 16 4.26 -19.25 1.54
CA ASN A 16 4.56 -19.01 0.14
C ASN A 16 3.71 -17.86 -0.40
N ARG A 17 4.35 -16.88 -1.06
CA ARG A 17 3.65 -15.79 -1.74
C ARG A 17 3.59 -16.05 -3.25
N PHE A 18 2.43 -15.85 -3.85
CA PHE A 18 2.20 -16.06 -5.28
C PHE A 18 2.20 -14.75 -6.08
N GLN A 19 2.03 -13.62 -5.41
CA GLN A 19 2.02 -12.28 -6.01
C GLN A 19 3.00 -11.39 -5.26
N VAL A 20 3.56 -10.40 -5.97
CA VAL A 20 4.48 -9.42 -5.38
C VAL A 20 3.72 -8.35 -4.59
N LEU A 21 2.51 -8.03 -5.05
CA LEU A 21 1.59 -7.09 -4.40
C LEU A 21 0.57 -7.84 -3.56
N GLY A 22 0.12 -7.19 -2.50
CA GLY A 22 -1.12 -7.55 -1.81
C GLY A 22 -2.32 -7.42 -2.74
N ASP A 23 -3.39 -8.12 -2.38
CA ASP A 23 -4.65 -8.01 -3.09
C ASP A 23 -5.30 -6.65 -2.86
N ILE A 24 -5.92 -6.13 -3.92
CA ILE A 24 -6.69 -4.90 -3.91
C ILE A 24 -8.17 -5.31 -3.90
N VAL A 25 -8.81 -5.24 -2.73
CA VAL A 25 -10.19 -5.72 -2.57
C VAL A 25 -11.19 -4.58 -2.61
N HIS A 26 -11.04 -3.58 -1.72
CA HIS A 26 -11.99 -2.45 -1.65
C HIS A 26 -11.38 -1.12 -2.07
N SER A 27 -10.06 -1.05 -2.24
CA SER A 27 -9.38 0.14 -2.73
C SER A 27 -9.56 0.29 -4.25
N SER A 28 -9.88 1.50 -4.71
CA SER A 28 -9.86 1.88 -6.12
C SER A 28 -8.61 2.70 -6.42
N PRO A 29 -7.81 2.36 -7.45
CA PRO A 29 -6.66 3.17 -7.81
C PRO A 29 -7.04 4.60 -8.18
N VAL A 30 -6.18 5.56 -7.83
CA VAL A 30 -6.35 6.98 -8.15
C VAL A 30 -5.18 7.47 -8.99
N TYR A 31 -5.50 8.21 -10.06
CA TYR A 31 -4.51 8.80 -10.95
C TYR A 31 -4.28 10.28 -10.60
N SER A 32 -3.02 10.70 -10.58
CA SER A 32 -2.63 12.11 -10.47
C SER A 32 -1.22 12.32 -11.04
N HIS A 33 -1.04 13.38 -11.84
CA HIS A 33 0.25 13.81 -12.39
C HIS A 33 1.12 12.68 -12.96
N GLY A 34 0.54 11.77 -13.76
CA GLY A 34 1.27 10.66 -14.35
C GLY A 34 1.57 9.49 -13.40
N THR A 35 1.00 9.49 -12.20
CA THR A 35 1.19 8.45 -11.18
C THR A 35 -0.14 7.81 -10.80
N LEU A 36 -0.17 6.49 -10.69
CA LEU A 36 -1.29 5.69 -10.18
C LEU A 36 -1.02 5.27 -8.74
N PHE A 37 -1.94 5.57 -7.84
CA PHE A 37 -1.85 5.23 -6.42
C PHE A 37 -2.89 4.18 -6.05
N ALA A 38 -2.50 3.12 -5.34
CA ALA A 38 -3.42 2.08 -4.90
C ALA A 38 -3.06 1.55 -3.50
N GLY A 39 -4.06 1.42 -2.63
CA GLY A 39 -3.91 0.71 -1.36
C GLY A 39 -3.91 -0.81 -1.58
N GLY A 40 -3.00 -1.51 -0.92
CA GLY A 40 -2.84 -2.95 -0.98
C GLY A 40 -2.95 -3.63 0.40
N ASN A 41 -3.50 -4.84 0.42
CA ASN A 41 -3.59 -5.66 1.62
C ASN A 41 -2.27 -6.39 1.98
N ASP A 42 -1.15 -5.97 1.40
CA ASP A 42 0.20 -6.23 1.89
C ASP A 42 0.68 -5.17 2.89
N GLY A 43 -0.19 -4.22 3.25
CA GLY A 43 0.08 -3.19 4.24
C GLY A 43 0.62 -1.89 3.67
N MET A 44 0.57 -1.71 2.35
CA MET A 44 1.20 -0.57 1.69
C MET A 44 0.22 0.22 0.83
N LEU A 45 0.51 1.51 0.68
CA LEU A 45 0.11 2.28 -0.49
C LEU A 45 1.20 2.13 -1.53
N HIS A 46 0.84 1.79 -2.76
CA HIS A 46 1.75 1.73 -3.90
C HIS A 46 1.54 2.92 -4.83
N ALA A 47 2.62 3.41 -5.42
CA ALA A 47 2.62 4.42 -6.45
C ALA A 47 3.34 3.89 -7.69
N PHE A 48 2.66 3.88 -8.83
CA PHE A 48 3.18 3.39 -10.11
C PHE A 48 3.25 4.52 -11.13
N ASP A 49 4.26 4.49 -11.98
CA ASP A 49 4.27 5.27 -13.20
C ASP A 49 3.09 4.84 -14.09
N ALA A 50 2.25 5.79 -14.49
CA ALA A 50 1.05 5.45 -15.25
C ALA A 50 1.33 5.02 -16.69
N ALA A 51 2.52 5.33 -17.24
CA ALA A 51 2.89 4.97 -18.61
C ALA A 51 3.63 3.63 -18.67
N SER A 52 4.60 3.39 -17.78
CA SER A 52 5.39 2.16 -17.78
C SER A 52 4.83 1.07 -16.86
N GLY A 53 4.02 1.44 -15.86
CA GLY A 53 3.59 0.54 -14.81
C GLY A 53 4.68 0.23 -13.77
N ASP A 54 5.84 0.85 -13.88
CA ASP A 54 6.92 0.66 -12.90
C ASP A 54 6.57 1.30 -11.57
N GLU A 55 6.85 0.59 -10.49
CA GLU A 55 6.60 1.11 -9.16
C GLU A 55 7.61 2.23 -8.82
N ARG A 56 7.10 3.44 -8.58
CA ARG A 56 7.89 4.61 -8.17
C ARG A 56 8.26 4.52 -6.70
N PHE A 57 7.27 4.28 -5.83
CA PHE A 57 7.48 4.09 -4.40
C PHE A 57 6.35 3.27 -3.76
N ALA A 58 6.59 2.82 -2.52
CA ALA A 58 5.53 2.33 -1.65
C ALA A 58 5.68 2.96 -0.26
N TYR A 59 4.55 3.15 0.42
CA TYR A 59 4.48 3.71 1.76
C TYR A 59 3.79 2.72 2.69
N VAL A 60 4.43 2.40 3.83
CA VAL A 60 3.86 1.58 4.89
C VAL A 60 3.37 2.50 6.02
N PRO A 61 2.05 2.64 6.25
CA PRO A 61 1.56 3.42 7.37
C PRO A 61 1.96 2.78 8.70
N ASN A 62 2.41 3.57 9.68
CA ASN A 62 2.75 3.05 11.02
C ASN A 62 1.59 2.27 11.67
N LEU A 63 0.35 2.59 11.28
CA LEU A 63 -0.89 1.96 11.74
C LEU A 63 -0.95 0.44 11.48
N VAL A 64 -0.20 -0.08 10.49
CA VAL A 64 -0.17 -1.52 10.17
C VAL A 64 1.02 -2.27 10.77
N PHE A 65 1.99 -1.59 11.38
CA PHE A 65 3.21 -2.27 11.85
C PHE A 65 2.93 -3.39 12.86
N GLY A 66 1.91 -3.21 13.70
CA GLY A 66 1.53 -4.20 14.71
C GLY A 66 0.97 -5.51 14.15
N ASN A 67 0.51 -5.55 12.89
CA ASN A 67 -0.06 -6.75 12.28
C ASN A 67 0.64 -7.21 10.99
N LEU A 68 1.74 -6.56 10.56
CA LEU A 68 2.52 -6.98 9.38
C LEU A 68 3.10 -8.38 9.52
N THR A 69 3.47 -8.81 10.74
CA THR A 69 4.03 -10.16 10.97
C THR A 69 3.04 -11.27 10.64
N ALA A 70 1.73 -11.01 10.65
CA ALA A 70 0.76 -12.00 10.21
C ALA A 70 0.89 -12.32 8.71
N LEU A 71 1.43 -11.42 7.89
CA LEU A 71 1.62 -11.65 6.45
C LEU A 71 2.63 -12.74 6.13
N VAL A 72 3.44 -13.19 7.10
CA VAL A 72 4.39 -14.29 6.89
C VAL A 72 3.92 -15.61 7.49
N ASP A 73 2.81 -15.64 8.21
CA ASP A 73 2.29 -16.83 8.89
C ASP A 73 1.88 -17.91 7.86
N PRO A 74 2.42 -19.15 7.93
CA PRO A 74 1.97 -20.27 7.10
C PRO A 74 0.46 -20.54 7.16
N GLU A 75 -0.17 -20.30 8.30
CA GLU A 75 -1.61 -20.46 8.54
C GLU A 75 -2.39 -19.15 8.31
N TYR A 76 -1.85 -18.24 7.48
CA TYR A 76 -2.46 -16.95 7.20
C TYR A 76 -3.90 -17.09 6.73
N SER A 77 -4.81 -16.59 7.55
CA SER A 77 -6.16 -16.24 7.14
C SER A 77 -6.18 -14.79 6.65
N HIS A 78 -6.95 -14.53 5.59
CA HIS A 78 -6.99 -13.22 4.95
C HIS A 78 -7.31 -12.10 5.96
N LYS A 79 -6.48 -11.05 5.94
CA LYS A 79 -6.66 -9.82 6.71
C LYS A 79 -6.61 -8.63 5.78
N TYR A 80 -7.43 -7.65 6.11
CA TYR A 80 -7.36 -6.34 5.47
C TYR A 80 -6.26 -5.50 6.11
N TYR A 81 -5.60 -4.65 5.33
CA TYR A 81 -4.58 -3.71 5.78
C TYR A 81 -4.86 -2.30 5.26
N VAL A 82 -4.24 -1.90 4.14
CA VAL A 82 -4.52 -0.61 3.49
C VAL A 82 -5.63 -0.82 2.46
N ASP A 83 -6.87 -0.84 2.96
CA ASP A 83 -8.02 -1.30 2.16
C ASP A 83 -8.96 -0.14 1.75
N LEU A 84 -8.72 1.10 2.20
CA LEU A 84 -9.53 2.25 1.79
C LEU A 84 -9.03 2.83 0.47
N SER A 85 -9.95 3.15 -0.44
CA SER A 85 -9.65 3.93 -1.64
C SER A 85 -8.97 5.26 -1.26
N PRO A 86 -7.76 5.53 -1.78
CA PRO A 86 -7.13 6.83 -1.56
C PRO A 86 -7.95 7.94 -2.22
N THR A 87 -7.76 9.16 -1.74
CA THR A 87 -8.34 10.38 -2.33
C THR A 87 -7.22 11.39 -2.52
N ILE A 88 -7.21 12.09 -3.65
CA ILE A 88 -6.18 13.08 -3.97
C ILE A 88 -6.79 14.46 -4.18
N ARG A 89 -6.13 15.50 -3.68
CA ARG A 89 -6.57 16.90 -3.81
C ARG A 89 -5.38 17.83 -3.94
N ASP A 90 -5.51 18.78 -4.85
CA ASP A 90 -4.61 19.92 -4.95
C ASP A 90 -5.08 21.01 -3.98
N ILE A 91 -4.16 21.54 -3.19
CA ILE A 91 -4.40 22.53 -2.13
C ILE A 91 -3.30 23.58 -2.20
N THR A 92 -3.66 24.86 -2.11
CA THR A 92 -2.68 25.95 -2.00
C THR A 92 -2.45 26.27 -0.53
N ILE A 93 -1.23 26.06 -0.03
CA ILE A 93 -0.82 26.37 1.34
C ILE A 93 0.34 27.36 1.31
N GLY A 94 0.17 28.53 1.94
CA GLY A 94 1.22 29.57 1.95
C GLY A 94 1.59 30.12 0.56
N GLY A 95 0.66 30.04 -0.41
CA GLY A 95 0.89 30.45 -1.80
C GLY A 95 1.56 29.39 -2.69
N LEU A 96 1.91 28.22 -2.14
CA LEU A 96 2.47 27.09 -2.89
C LEU A 96 1.38 26.07 -3.19
N ALA A 97 1.29 25.64 -4.46
CA ALA A 97 0.42 24.54 -4.85
C ALA A 97 1.02 23.21 -4.37
N LYS A 98 0.20 22.41 -3.70
CA LYS A 98 0.56 21.10 -3.14
C LYS A 98 -0.48 20.06 -3.49
N THR A 99 -0.04 18.84 -3.74
CA THR A 99 -0.93 17.70 -4.01
C THR A 99 -0.91 16.79 -2.79
N TYR A 100 -2.05 16.64 -2.11
CA TYR A 100 -2.17 15.73 -0.97
C TYR A 100 -2.98 14.49 -1.33
N LEU A 101 -2.44 13.34 -0.97
CA LEU A 101 -3.14 12.06 -0.99
C LEU A 101 -3.54 11.69 0.44
N VAL A 102 -4.82 11.39 0.66
CA VAL A 102 -5.35 10.84 1.90
C VAL A 102 -5.79 9.40 1.65
N GLY A 103 -5.18 8.47 2.38
CA GLY A 103 -5.54 7.05 2.40
C GLY A 103 -5.97 6.61 3.79
N GLY A 104 -6.39 5.36 3.91
CA GLY A 104 -6.80 4.80 5.20
C GLY A 104 -6.82 3.29 5.19
N LEU A 105 -7.03 2.72 6.37
CA LEU A 105 -7.01 1.26 6.52
C LEU A 105 -8.33 0.59 6.11
N GLY A 106 -9.45 1.33 6.07
CA GLY A 106 -10.74 0.76 5.69
C GLY A 106 -11.13 -0.40 6.62
N LYS A 107 -11.29 -1.61 6.07
CA LYS A 107 -11.57 -2.81 6.88
C LYS A 107 -10.35 -3.33 7.65
N GLY A 108 -9.15 -2.86 7.34
CA GLY A 108 -7.91 -3.28 8.00
C GLY A 108 -7.67 -2.65 9.37
N GLY A 109 -8.43 -1.63 9.73
CA GLY A 109 -8.32 -1.00 11.05
C GLY A 109 -8.86 0.42 11.09
N LYS A 110 -8.60 1.11 12.20
CA LYS A 110 -9.01 2.49 12.42
C LYS A 110 -7.82 3.41 12.20
N GLY A 111 -7.87 4.24 11.16
CA GLY A 111 -6.88 5.28 10.93
C GLY A 111 -6.81 5.75 9.49
N TYR A 112 -6.39 7.00 9.34
CA TYR A 112 -6.09 7.65 8.07
C TYR A 112 -4.64 8.12 8.10
N TYR A 113 -4.06 8.25 6.92
CA TYR A 113 -2.76 8.88 6.71
C TYR A 113 -2.86 9.84 5.53
N ALA A 114 -2.01 10.86 5.53
CA ALA A 114 -1.91 11.83 4.45
C ALA A 114 -0.45 11.95 4.01
N LEU A 115 -0.23 12.02 2.69
CA LEU A 115 1.07 12.19 2.06
C LEU A 115 1.03 13.43 1.17
N ASP A 116 2.10 14.24 1.22
CA ASP A 116 2.41 15.22 0.17
C ASP A 116 2.99 14.43 -1.01
N VAL A 117 2.30 14.46 -2.15
CA VAL A 117 2.65 13.77 -3.41
C VAL A 117 2.77 14.78 -4.56
N THR A 118 3.23 15.99 -4.24
CA THR A 118 3.42 17.07 -5.23
C THR A 118 4.45 16.67 -6.29
N ASP A 119 5.50 15.95 -5.89
CA ASP A 119 6.64 15.57 -6.75
C ASP A 119 6.88 14.04 -6.72
#